data_AF-A0A5K1HG77-F1
#
_entry.id   AF-A0A5K1HG77-F1
#
_cell.length_a   1.000
_cell.length_b   1.000
_cell.length_c   1.000
_cell.angle_alpha   90.00
_cell.angle_beta   90.00
_cell.angle_gamma   90.00
#
_symmetry.space_group_name_H-M   'P 1'
#
loop_
_entity.id
_entity.type
_entity.pdbx_description
1 polymer ?
#
loop_
_entity_poly.entity_id
_entity_poly.type
_entity_poly.pdbx_seq_one_letter_code
_entity_poly.pdbx_strand_id
1 'polypeptide(L)' 'NKSKAPVLYDLYGVVNHYGSMGAGHYTAYCQNFLNKKWYEFNDSRVSELNRSEIVSDSSYVLFYRRRD' A
#
# COMPACT_ATOMS: atom_id res chain seq x y z
N ASN A 1 -27.01 9.46 -23.69
CA ASN A 1 -26.32 9.03 -22.45
C ASN A 1 -24.88 8.62 -22.74
N LYS A 2 -23.91 9.52 -22.61
CA LYS A 2 -22.49 9.12 -22.63
C LYS A 2 -22.15 8.57 -21.24
N SER A 3 -21.92 7.26 -21.14
CA SER A 3 -21.31 6.67 -19.95
C SER A 3 -19.94 7.31 -19.75
N LYS A 4 -19.73 7.98 -18.61
CA LYS A 4 -18.39 8.45 -18.23
C LYS A 4 -17.48 7.22 -18.14
N ALA A 5 -16.29 7.30 -18.73
CA ALA A 5 -15.28 6.27 -18.57
C ALA A 5 -14.99 6.06 -17.07
N PRO A 6 -14.72 4.82 -16.63
CA PRO A 6 -14.42 4.55 -15.22
C PRO A 6 -13.18 5.31 -14.78
N VAL A 7 -13.24 5.91 -13.59
CA VAL A 7 -12.08 6.58 -12.98
C VAL A 7 -11.18 5.51 -12.38
N LEU A 8 -9.95 5.39 -12.91
CA LEU A 8 -8.97 4.41 -12.46
C LEU A 8 -8.06 5.00 -11.39
N TYR A 9 -7.61 4.14 -10.47
CA TYR A 9 -6.71 4.50 -9.39
C TYR A 9 -5.59 3.47 -9.25
N ASP A 10 -4.40 3.96 -8.94
CA ASP A 10 -3.20 3.16 -8.68
C ASP A 10 -2.88 3.17 -7.19
N LEU A 11 -2.80 1.96 -6.60
CA LEU A 11 -2.32 1.78 -5.23
C LEU A 11 -0.84 2.17 -5.18
N TYR A 12 -0.47 3.02 -4.23
CA TYR A 12 0.94 3.43 -4.05
C TYR A 12 1.41 3.37 -2.59
N GLY A 13 0.49 3.15 -1.64
CA GLY A 13 0.81 2.99 -0.23
C GLY A 13 -0.20 2.10 0.49
N VAL A 14 0.27 1.31 1.44
CA VAL A 14 -0.54 0.47 2.32
C VAL A 14 0.00 0.62 3.74
N VAL A 15 -0.87 0.88 4.71
CA VAL A 15 -0.55 0.69 6.13
C VAL A 15 -1.07 -0.68 6.52
N ASN A 16 -0.19 -1.50 7.08
CA ASN A 16 -0.52 -2.80 7.60
C ASN A 16 -0.67 -2.72 9.12
N HIS A 17 -1.54 -3.55 9.68
CA HIS A 17 -1.69 -3.75 11.11
C HIS A 17 -1.62 -5.24 11.45
N TYR A 18 -0.74 -5.59 12.38
CA TYR A 18 -0.58 -6.94 12.89
C TYR A 18 -0.93 -6.96 14.37
N GLY A 19 -1.88 -7.82 14.75
CA GLY A 19 -2.30 -7.98 16.15
C GLY A 19 -3.74 -7.55 16.38
N SER A 20 -4.01 -7.04 17.58
CA SER A 20 -5.35 -6.77 18.10
C SER A 20 -5.60 -5.28 18.26
N MET A 21 -6.86 -4.89 18.50
CA MET A 21 -7.23 -3.48 18.71
C MET A 21 -6.52 -2.81 19.89
N GLY A 22 -6.20 -3.56 20.96
CA GLY A 22 -5.56 -3.01 22.16
C GLY A 22 -4.03 -3.10 22.17
N ALA A 23 -3.45 -3.85 21.23
CA ALA A 23 -2.01 -4.05 21.10
C ALA A 23 -1.72 -4.66 19.72
N GLY A 24 -0.79 -4.06 19.00
CA GLY A 24 -0.39 -4.50 17.67
C GLY A 24 0.82 -3.73 17.16
N HIS A 25 1.20 -4.01 15.93
CA HIS A 25 2.30 -3.37 15.23
C HIS A 25 1.85 -2.86 13.87
N TYR A 26 2.27 -1.64 13.54
CA TYR A 26 1.97 -1.03 12.25
C TYR A 26 3.23 -0.95 11.40
N THR A 27 3.13 -1.37 10.14
CA THR A 27 4.17 -1.17 9.12
C THR A 27 3.56 -0.49 7.91
N ALA A 28 4.40 -0.01 6.99
CA ALA A 28 3.94 0.59 5.74
C ALA A 28 4.60 -0.05 4.52
N TYR A 29 3.81 -0.36 3.49
CA TYR A 29 4.31 -0.67 2.15
C TYR A 29 4.14 0.55 1.27
N CYS A 30 5.21 1.03 0.65
CA CYS A 30 5.14 2.18 -0.26
C CYS A 30 5.84 1.88 -1.58
N GLN A 31 5.25 2.33 -2.68
CA GLN A 31 5.94 2.35 -3.96
C GLN A 31 6.87 3.57 -4.02
N ASN A 32 8.16 3.33 -4.23
CA ASN A 32 9.10 4.40 -4.51
C ASN A 32 8.80 5.01 -5.89
N PHE A 33 8.60 6.33 -5.92
CA PHE A 33 8.18 7.02 -7.13
C PHE A 33 9.26 7.08 -8.23
N LEU A 34 10.54 6.96 -7.88
CA LEU A 34 11.68 7.03 -8.79
C LEU A 34 11.88 5.70 -9.52
N ASN A 35 11.99 4.59 -8.77
CA ASN A 35 12.33 3.28 -9.34
C ASN A 35 11.14 2.32 -9.49
N LYS A 36 9.94 2.72 -9.05
CA LYS A 36 8.69 1.95 -9.09
C LYS A 36 8.69 0.63 -8.31
N LYS A 37 9.74 0.36 -7.53
CA LYS A 37 9.83 -0.78 -6.61
C LYS A 37 9.05 -0.51 -5.34
N TRP A 38 8.67 -1.59 -4.67
CA TRP A 38 7.94 -1.54 -3.41
C TRP A 38 8.88 -1.81 -2.24
N TYR A 39 8.62 -1.11 -1.13
CA TYR A 39 9.43 -1.20 0.07
C TYR A 39 8.56 -1.27 1.32
N GLU A 40 8.98 -2.09 2.27
CA GLU A 40 8.39 -2.20 3.59
C GLU A 40 9.20 -1.30 4.51
N PHE A 41 8.48 -0.46 5.23
CA PHE A 41 8.99 0.39 6.27
C PHE A 41 8.47 -0.17 7.59
N ASN A 42 9.35 -0.88 8.29
CA ASN A 42 9.10 -1.47 9.60
C ASN A 42 9.99 -0.75 10.61
N ASP A 43 9.46 0.33 11.17
CA ASP A 43 10.17 1.29 12.02
C ASP A 43 11.48 1.78 11.38
N SER A 44 12.62 1.39 11.94
CA SER A 44 13.95 1.76 11.46
C SER A 44 14.47 0.89 10.33
N ARG A 45 13.74 -0.16 9.93
CA ARG A 45 14.15 -1.13 8.91
C ARG A 45 13.40 -0.89 7.61
N VAL A 46 14.15 -0.92 6.51
CA VAL A 46 13.62 -0.81 5.16
C VAL A 46 14.07 -2.02 4.34
N SER A 47 13.12 -2.72 3.72
CA SER A 47 13.33 -3.88 2.85
C SER A 47 12.57 -3.73 1.55
N GLU A 48 13.13 -4.22 0.44
CA GLU A 48 12.40 -4.33 -0.83
C GLU A 48 11.42 -5.50 -0.77
N LEU A 49 10.23 -5.34 -1.35
CA LEU A 49 9.20 -6.40 -1.44
C LEU A 49 8.70 -6.60 -2.87
N ASN A 50 8.22 -7.82 -3.13
CA ASN A 50 7.56 -8.15 -4.39
C ASN A 50 6.10 -7.67 -4.37
N ARG A 51 5.60 -7.32 -5.55
CA ARG A 51 4.20 -6.88 -5.71
C ARG A 51 3.15 -7.87 -5.20
N SER A 52 3.46 -9.17 -5.25
CA SER A 52 2.57 -10.23 -4.75
C SER A 52 2.37 -10.20 -3.24
N GLU A 53 3.24 -9.51 -2.50
CA GLU A 53 3.20 -9.45 -1.03
C GLU A 53 2.39 -8.26 -0.51
N ILE A 54 2.05 -7.29 -1.39
CA ILE A 54 1.37 -6.04 -0.99
C ILE A 54 -0.05 -6.30 -0.50
N VAL A 55 -0.77 -7.21 -1.17
CA VAL A 55 -2.17 -7.52 -0.84
C VAL A 55 -2.18 -8.64 0.19
N SER A 56 -2.59 -8.32 1.41
CA SER A 56 -2.63 -9.26 2.51
C SER A 56 -3.80 -8.93 3.46
N ASP A 57 -4.16 -9.90 4.31
CA ASP A 57 -5.19 -9.72 5.35
C ASP A 57 -4.77 -8.71 6.43
N SER A 58 -3.50 -8.30 6.45
CA SER A 58 -3.00 -7.26 7.36
C SER A 58 -3.18 -5.85 6.82
N SER A 59 -3.61 -5.68 5.57
CA SER A 59 -3.88 -4.37 4.97
C SER A 59 -4.98 -3.63 5.73
N TYR A 60 -4.67 -2.44 6.25
CA TYR A 60 -5.57 -1.66 7.09
C TYR A 60 -5.99 -0.33 6.45
N VAL A 61 -5.04 0.45 5.93
CA VAL A 61 -5.33 1.71 5.21
C VAL A 61 -4.67 1.68 3.84
N LEU A 62 -5.43 2.01 2.79
CA LEU A 62 -4.98 1.97 1.40
C LEU A 62 -4.90 3.38 0.82
N PHE A 63 -3.75 3.72 0.22
CA PHE A 63 -3.52 5.01 -0.43
C PHE A 63 -3.47 4.86 -1.94
N TYR A 64 -4.43 5.50 -2.60
CA TYR A 64 -4.63 5.44 -4.05
C TYR A 64 -4.44 6.81 -4.71
N ARG A 65 -3.78 6.83 -5.87
CA ARG A 65 -3.67 8.01 -6.72
C ARG A 65 -4.52 7.81 -7.97
N ARG A 66 -5.30 8.83 -8.35
CA ARG A 66 -6.08 8.80 -9.59
C ARG A 66 -5.13 8.68 -10.78
N ARG A 67 -5.47 7.81 -11.73
CA ARG A 67 -4.81 7.72 -13.03
C ARG A 67 -5.50 8.73 -13.95
N ASP A 68 -4.78 9.81 -14.27
CA ASP A 68 -5.21 10.81 -15.26
C ASP A 68 -4.98 10.30 -16.69
#